data_AF-A0A7Y4X9E5-F1
#
_entry.id   AF-A0A7Y4X9E5-F1
#
_cell.length_a   1.000
_cell.length_b   1.000
_cell.length_c   1.000
_cell.angle_alpha   90.00
_cell.angle_beta   90.00
_cell.angle_gamma   90.00
#
_symmetry.space_group_name_H-M   'P 1'
#
loop_
_entity.id
_entity.type
_entity.pdbx_description
1 polymer ?
#
loop_
_entity_poly.entity_id
_entity_poly.type
_entity_poly.pdbx_seq_one_letter_code
_entity_poly.pdbx_strand_id
1 'polypeptide(L)'
;MLLADGKVCITLTTGGAGATNHSYDFGVNAITLACPPNQTAAAAAGQSTVVVNYPAPTVKPTGTPFTCTPASGSAFPVGVTTVTCTAGSGATAVSCSFTVTVTSPTPTAKCDTLCYRSAGYWLLNLDKLPNGTVVIYGVNNNSGISTNKFRSIQSALQGNAFGAPLNARQKFNREYVAAQLNILHYGGPGAPTVFNTMWANLSCYQIDFAPITLATGAVLTRDSMVKELYMHITAAIQSRNDADLAKLTTVLELLNGTNLLGFCN
;
A
#
# COMPACT_ATOMS: atom_id res chain seq x y z
N MET A 1 2.89 -60.03 -1.78
CA MET A 1 2.74 -58.90 -2.72
C MET A 1 3.87 -57.93 -2.41
N LEU A 2 4.98 -58.04 -3.13
CA LEU A 2 6.14 -57.16 -2.98
C LEU A 2 6.06 -56.09 -4.07
N LEU A 3 6.13 -54.83 -3.67
CA LEU A 3 6.17 -53.68 -4.56
C LEU A 3 7.65 -53.42 -4.91
N ALA A 4 8.06 -53.80 -6.12
CA ALA A 4 9.26 -53.27 -6.75
C ALA A 4 8.81 -52.48 -7.99
N ASP A 5 9.31 -51.25 -8.13
CA ASP A 5 9.13 -50.37 -9.30
C ASP A 5 7.70 -49.90 -9.62
N GLY A 6 6.81 -49.81 -8.62
CA GLY A 6 5.47 -49.23 -8.79
C GLY A 6 4.51 -50.07 -9.62
N LYS A 7 4.89 -51.30 -9.98
CA LYS A 7 4.04 -52.25 -10.68
C LYS A 7 3.37 -53.19 -9.68
N VAL A 8 2.06 -53.32 -9.80
CA VAL A 8 1.31 -54.34 -9.07
C VAL A 8 1.34 -55.61 -9.91
N CYS A 9 2.15 -56.58 -9.49
CA CYS A 9 2.24 -57.90 -10.12
C CYS A 9 1.62 -58.97 -9.22
N ILE A 10 0.75 -59.80 -9.80
CA ILE A 10 0.31 -61.05 -9.19
C ILE A 10 1.02 -62.19 -9.91
N THR A 11 1.71 -63.03 -9.14
CA THR A 11 2.33 -64.27 -9.64
C THR A 11 1.49 -65.44 -9.18
N LEU A 12 0.91 -66.17 -10.13
CA LEU A 12 0.19 -67.41 -9.86
C LEU A 12 1.16 -68.58 -10.08
N THR A 13 1.43 -69.34 -9.02
CA THR A 13 2.23 -70.57 -9.09
C THR A 13 1.29 -71.76 -9.14
N THR A 14 1.23 -72.45 -10.27
CA THR A 14 0.51 -73.73 -10.39
C THR A 14 1.55 -74.84 -10.26
N GLY A 15 1.64 -75.47 -9.07
CA GLY A 15 2.72 -76.39 -8.70
C GLY A 15 2.72 -77.78 -9.36
N GLY A 16 2.26 -77.91 -10.60
CA GLY A 16 2.20 -79.19 -11.34
C GLY A 16 3.33 -79.38 -12.36
N ALA A 17 3.72 -80.63 -12.63
CA ALA A 17 4.69 -80.95 -13.68
C ALA A 17 4.16 -80.51 -15.06
N GLY A 18 4.86 -79.57 -15.71
CA GLY A 18 4.45 -78.97 -16.99
C GLY A 18 3.78 -77.59 -16.88
N ALA A 19 3.63 -77.02 -15.69
CA ALA A 19 3.05 -75.70 -15.52
C ALA A 19 4.05 -74.55 -15.78
N THR A 20 3.63 -73.54 -16.54
CA THR A 20 4.35 -72.27 -16.69
C THR A 20 3.79 -71.24 -15.71
N ASN A 21 4.66 -70.56 -14.95
CA ASN A 21 4.22 -69.44 -14.13
C ASN A 21 3.73 -68.28 -15.03
N HIS A 22 2.56 -67.72 -14.73
CA HIS A 22 2.07 -66.51 -15.39
C HIS A 22 2.18 -65.33 -14.42
N SER A 23 2.84 -64.26 -14.90
CA SER A 23 2.87 -62.97 -14.23
C SER A 23 1.99 -62.00 -15.00
N TYR A 24 0.99 -61.42 -14.31
CA TYR A 24 0.12 -60.38 -14.86
C TYR A 24 0.50 -59.03 -14.25
N ASP A 25 0.93 -58.09 -15.10
CA ASP A 25 1.16 -56.69 -14.75
C ASP A 25 -0.15 -55.92 -14.94
N PHE A 26 -0.71 -55.38 -13.86
CA PHE A 26 -1.98 -54.64 -13.92
C PHE A 26 -1.82 -53.20 -14.41
N GLY A 27 -0.62 -52.77 -14.81
CA GLY A 27 -0.43 -51.53 -15.57
C GLY A 27 -0.95 -50.28 -14.87
N VAL A 28 -0.75 -50.17 -13.55
CA VAL A 28 -1.12 -48.96 -12.80
C VAL A 28 -0.13 -47.83 -13.14
N ASN A 29 -0.47 -47.00 -14.13
CA ASN A 29 0.31 -45.80 -14.42
C ASN A 29 0.10 -44.78 -13.30
N ALA A 30 1.06 -44.69 -12.39
CA ALA A 30 1.06 -43.68 -11.33
C ALA A 30 1.10 -42.27 -11.95
N ILE A 31 0.23 -41.38 -11.46
CA ILE A 31 0.25 -39.98 -11.87
C ILE A 31 1.48 -39.32 -11.23
N THR A 32 2.32 -38.70 -12.05
CA THR A 32 3.42 -37.87 -11.55
C THR A 32 3.20 -36.43 -11.95
N LEU A 33 3.37 -35.52 -11.01
CA LEU A 33 3.19 -34.09 -11.20
C LEU A 33 4.43 -33.33 -10.73
N ALA A 34 5.05 -32.56 -11.63
CA ALA A 34 6.19 -31.70 -11.34
C ALA A 34 5.86 -30.24 -11.64
N CYS A 35 6.00 -29.38 -10.63
CA CYS A 35 5.72 -27.95 -10.76
C CYS A 35 6.87 -27.21 -11.47
N PRO A 36 6.57 -26.06 -12.10
CA PRO A 36 7.61 -25.15 -12.56
C PRO A 36 8.45 -24.61 -11.38
N PRO A 37 9.62 -24.02 -11.64
CA PRO A 37 10.37 -23.31 -10.62
C PRO A 37 9.61 -22.09 -10.09
N ASN A 38 10.07 -21.54 -8.97
CA ASN A 38 9.53 -20.29 -8.42
C ASN A 38 9.59 -19.15 -9.44
N GLN A 39 8.56 -18.32 -9.46
CA GLN A 39 8.38 -17.23 -10.41
C GLN A 39 8.61 -15.90 -9.71
N THR A 40 9.09 -14.92 -10.46
CA THR A 40 9.20 -13.53 -10.00
C THR A 40 8.52 -12.62 -11.01
N ALA A 41 7.80 -11.61 -10.50
CA ALA A 41 7.15 -10.60 -11.33
C ALA A 41 7.27 -9.24 -10.65
N ALA A 42 7.24 -8.18 -11.45
CA ALA A 42 7.22 -6.81 -10.95
C ALA A 42 5.86 -6.17 -11.23
N ALA A 43 5.18 -5.71 -10.19
CA ALA A 43 4.04 -4.82 -10.35
C ALA A 43 4.51 -3.43 -10.79
N ALA A 44 3.67 -2.71 -11.54
CA ALA A 44 3.96 -1.30 -11.84
C ALA A 44 3.96 -0.46 -10.54
N ALA A 45 4.69 0.65 -10.54
CA ALA A 45 4.75 1.55 -9.38
C ALA A 45 3.33 1.99 -8.96
N GLY A 46 3.03 1.86 -7.67
CA GLY A 46 1.71 2.20 -7.11
C GLY A 46 0.61 1.14 -7.34
N GLN A 47 0.90 0.03 -8.01
CA GLN A 47 -0.03 -1.10 -8.14
C GLN A 47 0.18 -2.12 -7.02
N SER A 48 -0.92 -2.64 -6.47
CA SER A 48 -0.91 -3.67 -5.43
C SER A 48 -0.98 -5.10 -5.98
N THR A 49 -1.20 -5.26 -7.29
CA THR A 49 -1.30 -6.55 -7.98
C THR A 49 -0.68 -6.50 -9.37
N VAL A 50 -0.27 -7.65 -9.90
CA VAL A 50 0.15 -7.82 -11.30
C VAL A 50 -0.37 -9.15 -11.86
N VAL A 51 -0.72 -9.16 -13.15
CA VAL A 51 -1.07 -10.41 -13.83
C VAL A 51 0.21 -11.20 -14.09
N VAL A 52 0.26 -12.45 -13.60
CA VAL A 52 1.44 -13.32 -13.77
C VAL A 52 1.08 -14.51 -14.64
N ASN A 53 1.80 -14.66 -15.75
CA ASN A 53 1.78 -15.87 -16.57
C ASN A 53 2.98 -16.74 -16.18
N TYR A 54 2.72 -17.94 -15.71
CA TYR A 54 3.74 -18.92 -15.35
C TYR A 54 3.61 -20.21 -16.17
N PRO A 55 4.71 -20.99 -16.33
CA PRO A 55 4.69 -22.21 -17.13
C PRO A 55 3.77 -23.30 -16.56
N ALA A 56 3.13 -24.08 -17.42
CA ALA A 56 2.34 -25.24 -16.99
C ALA A 56 3.22 -26.31 -16.31
N PRO A 57 2.70 -27.02 -15.29
CA PRO A 57 3.38 -28.16 -14.68
C PRO A 57 3.53 -29.32 -15.66
N THR A 58 4.53 -30.18 -15.43
CA THR A 58 4.72 -31.41 -16.20
C THR A 58 3.94 -32.54 -15.54
N VAL A 59 2.99 -33.12 -16.28
CA VAL A 59 2.12 -34.21 -15.79
C VAL A 59 2.33 -35.47 -16.62
N LYS A 60 2.46 -36.62 -15.97
CA LYS A 60 2.42 -37.94 -16.62
C LYS A 60 1.34 -38.81 -15.99
N PRO A 61 0.65 -39.67 -16.77
CA PRO A 61 0.75 -39.80 -18.24
C PRO A 61 0.24 -38.55 -18.98
N THR A 62 0.70 -38.34 -20.21
CA THR A 62 0.30 -37.19 -21.04
C THR A 62 -1.21 -37.17 -21.23
N GLY A 63 -1.83 -35.99 -21.11
CA GLY A 63 -3.29 -35.83 -21.19
C GLY A 63 -4.01 -35.96 -19.85
N THR A 64 -3.28 -36.20 -18.75
CA THR A 64 -3.87 -36.15 -17.40
C THR A 64 -4.29 -34.70 -17.07
N PRO A 65 -5.56 -34.47 -16.68
CA PRO A 65 -6.02 -33.13 -16.32
C PRO A 65 -5.40 -32.68 -15.00
N PHE A 66 -5.10 -31.38 -14.91
CA PHE A 66 -4.60 -30.75 -13.71
C PHE A 66 -5.20 -29.36 -13.54
N THR A 67 -5.17 -28.86 -12.31
CA THR A 67 -5.60 -27.51 -11.96
C THR A 67 -4.53 -26.86 -11.08
N CYS A 68 -4.30 -25.56 -11.24
CA CYS A 68 -3.40 -24.78 -10.38
C CYS A 68 -4.16 -23.61 -9.79
N THR A 69 -3.95 -23.33 -8.51
CA THR A 69 -4.60 -22.23 -7.79
C THR A 69 -3.57 -21.38 -7.02
N PRO A 70 -3.51 -20.05 -7.25
CA PRO A 70 -4.16 -19.29 -8.32
C PRO A 70 -3.73 -19.74 -9.72
N ALA A 71 -4.57 -19.54 -10.75
CA ALA A 71 -4.29 -19.99 -12.12
C ALA A 71 -3.32 -19.05 -12.86
N SER A 72 -2.63 -19.56 -13.88
CA SER A 72 -1.76 -18.75 -14.75
C SER A 72 -2.59 -17.69 -15.47
N GLY A 73 -2.13 -16.44 -15.47
CA GLY A 73 -2.89 -15.28 -15.95
C GLY A 73 -3.79 -14.62 -14.90
N SER A 74 -3.79 -15.09 -13.64
CA SER A 74 -4.48 -14.42 -12.54
C SER A 74 -3.70 -13.19 -12.04
N ALA A 75 -4.39 -12.30 -11.33
CA ALA A 75 -3.77 -11.20 -10.60
C ALA A 75 -3.18 -11.70 -9.27
N PHE A 76 -1.88 -11.48 -9.08
CA PHE A 76 -1.16 -11.80 -7.86
C PHE A 76 -0.85 -10.52 -7.07
N PRO A 77 -1.11 -10.48 -5.75
CA PRO A 77 -0.75 -9.34 -4.92
C PRO A 77 0.77 -9.24 -4.73
N VAL A 78 1.24 -8.03 -4.44
CA VAL A 78 2.63 -7.79 -4.00
C VAL A 78 2.93 -8.65 -2.77
N GLY A 79 4.08 -9.32 -2.78
CA GLY A 79 4.48 -10.30 -1.78
C GLY A 79 4.65 -11.71 -2.35
N VAL A 80 4.62 -12.72 -1.49
CA VAL A 80 4.79 -14.12 -1.87
C VAL A 80 3.44 -14.80 -1.88
N THR A 81 3.04 -15.35 -3.03
CA THR A 81 1.83 -16.18 -3.16
C THR A 81 2.25 -17.61 -3.50
N THR A 82 1.71 -18.59 -2.78
CA THR A 82 1.94 -20.01 -3.07
C THR A 82 0.93 -20.49 -4.09
N VAL A 83 1.40 -21.04 -5.21
CA VAL A 83 0.56 -21.71 -6.21
C VAL A 83 0.61 -23.20 -5.95
N THR A 84 -0.56 -23.82 -5.79
CA THR A 84 -0.69 -25.27 -5.63
C THR A 84 -1.34 -25.86 -6.87
N CYS A 85 -0.67 -26.83 -7.48
CA CYS A 85 -1.18 -27.60 -8.61
C CYS A 85 -1.56 -29.01 -8.17
N THR A 86 -2.71 -29.50 -8.65
CA THR A 86 -3.25 -30.84 -8.36
C THR A 86 -3.61 -31.55 -9.65
N ALA A 87 -3.20 -32.81 -9.80
CA ALA A 87 -3.54 -33.68 -10.92
C ALA A 87 -4.18 -34.98 -10.41
N GLY A 88 -5.17 -35.50 -11.15
CA GLY A 88 -5.96 -36.67 -10.74
C GLY A 88 -7.18 -36.33 -9.89
N SER A 89 -7.85 -37.35 -9.34
CA SER A 89 -9.04 -37.20 -8.50
C SER A 89 -9.05 -38.22 -7.35
N GLY A 90 -9.72 -37.87 -6.25
CA GLY A 90 -9.88 -38.76 -5.09
C GLY A 90 -8.55 -39.19 -4.47
N ALA A 91 -8.41 -40.49 -4.17
CA ALA A 91 -7.26 -41.05 -3.48
C ALA A 91 -5.97 -41.12 -4.31
N THR A 92 -6.04 -40.89 -5.62
CA THR A 92 -4.88 -40.90 -6.53
C THR A 92 -4.44 -39.48 -6.93
N ALA A 93 -4.98 -38.45 -6.28
CA ALA A 93 -4.59 -37.08 -6.55
C ALA A 93 -3.15 -36.83 -6.07
N VAL A 94 -2.35 -36.20 -6.93
CA VAL A 94 -0.99 -35.76 -6.61
C VAL A 94 -0.91 -34.24 -6.68
N SER A 95 -0.14 -33.65 -5.76
CA SER A 95 0.01 -32.20 -5.64
C SER A 95 1.47 -31.78 -5.68
N CYS A 96 1.73 -30.62 -6.27
CA CYS A 96 3.00 -29.91 -6.15
C CYS A 96 2.74 -28.42 -5.93
N SER A 97 3.74 -27.70 -5.41
CA SER A 97 3.64 -26.26 -5.18
C SER A 97 4.91 -25.52 -5.59
N PHE A 98 4.75 -24.27 -5.99
CA PHE A 98 5.83 -23.30 -6.20
C PHE A 98 5.36 -21.91 -5.75
N THR A 99 6.28 -20.97 -5.58
CA THR A 99 5.94 -19.61 -5.17
C THR A 99 6.02 -18.63 -6.32
N VAL A 100 5.11 -17.67 -6.34
CA VAL A 100 5.16 -16.45 -7.16
C VAL A 100 5.49 -15.29 -6.24
N THR A 101 6.66 -14.68 -6.44
CA THR A 101 7.08 -13.48 -5.70
C THR A 101 6.84 -12.26 -6.57
N VAL A 102 5.87 -11.44 -6.17
CA VAL A 102 5.60 -10.15 -6.81
C VAL A 102 6.34 -9.07 -6.03
N THR A 103 7.34 -8.46 -6.64
CA THR A 103 7.95 -7.23 -6.14
C THR A 103 7.18 -6.05 -6.71
N SER A 104 7.06 -4.97 -5.93
CA SER A 104 6.72 -3.66 -6.48
C SER A 104 7.96 -2.80 -6.31
N PRO A 105 8.45 -2.12 -7.35
CA PRO A 105 9.33 -1.01 -7.10
C PRO A 105 8.53 -0.07 -6.19
N THR A 106 8.97 0.09 -4.94
CA THR A 106 8.65 1.32 -4.21
C THR A 106 8.92 2.43 -5.20
N PRO A 107 7.94 3.31 -5.51
CA PRO A 107 8.21 4.43 -6.41
C PRO A 107 9.52 5.02 -5.93
N THR A 108 10.54 5.04 -6.80
CA THR A 108 11.82 5.69 -6.48
C THR A 108 11.42 7.02 -5.90
N ALA A 109 11.66 7.22 -4.60
CA ALA A 109 11.05 8.31 -3.85
C ALA A 109 11.53 9.61 -4.48
N LYS A 110 10.75 10.11 -5.44
CA LYS A 110 11.06 11.34 -6.13
C LYS A 110 10.73 12.39 -5.10
N CYS A 111 11.76 13.05 -4.58
CA CYS A 111 11.62 14.16 -3.66
C CYS A 111 11.11 15.39 -4.42
N ASP A 112 9.91 15.28 -4.98
CA ASP A 112 9.14 16.41 -5.45
C ASP A 112 8.58 17.09 -4.20
N THR A 113 9.13 18.25 -3.86
CA THR A 113 8.72 19.02 -2.68
C THR A 113 7.98 20.29 -3.10
N LEU A 114 7.04 20.71 -2.27
CA LEU A 114 6.46 22.06 -2.35
C LEU A 114 7.14 22.96 -1.32
N CYS A 115 7.24 24.25 -1.62
CA CYS A 115 7.61 25.21 -0.60
C CYS A 115 6.41 25.41 0.35
N TYR A 116 6.44 24.75 1.50
CA TYR A 116 5.47 24.99 2.57
C TYR A 116 5.84 26.25 3.35
N ARG A 117 5.13 27.35 3.08
CA ARG A 117 5.31 28.63 3.78
C ARG A 117 4.59 28.60 5.12
N SER A 118 5.14 29.34 6.08
CA SER A 118 4.60 29.41 7.44
C SER A 118 3.21 30.04 7.50
N ALA A 119 2.45 29.73 8.55
CA ALA A 119 1.20 30.43 8.83
C ALA A 119 1.39 31.96 8.98
N GLY A 120 2.54 32.37 9.52
CA GLY A 120 2.90 33.78 9.66
C GLY A 120 3.11 34.49 8.32
N TYR A 121 3.72 33.82 7.34
CA TYR A 121 3.83 34.36 5.98
C TYR A 121 2.44 34.64 5.37
N TRP A 122 1.52 33.68 5.47
CA TRP A 122 0.16 33.84 4.96
C TRP A 122 -0.62 34.92 5.69
N LEU A 123 -0.41 35.07 7.00
CA LEU A 123 -1.02 36.13 7.80
C LEU A 123 -0.54 37.53 7.37
N LEU A 124 0.71 37.68 6.94
CA LEU A 124 1.26 38.93 6.42
C LEU A 124 0.83 39.23 4.97
N ASN A 125 0.33 38.23 4.24
CA ASN A 125 -0.04 38.33 2.83
C ASN A 125 -1.51 37.92 2.59
N LEU A 126 -2.41 38.32 3.50
CA LEU A 126 -3.84 38.00 3.42
C LEU A 126 -4.54 38.56 2.18
N ASP A 127 -3.98 39.60 1.56
CA ASP A 127 -4.44 40.19 0.31
C ASP A 127 -4.09 39.34 -0.93
N LYS A 128 -3.16 38.39 -0.79
CA LYS A 128 -2.63 37.55 -1.88
C LYS A 128 -2.91 36.06 -1.69
N LEU A 129 -3.97 35.73 -0.94
CA LEU A 129 -4.35 34.33 -0.75
C LEU A 129 -4.72 33.68 -2.09
N PRO A 130 -4.25 32.44 -2.35
CA PRO A 130 -4.67 31.71 -3.54
C PRO A 130 -6.17 31.43 -3.52
N ASN A 131 -6.78 31.42 -4.70
CA ASN A 131 -8.20 31.05 -4.84
C ASN A 131 -8.39 29.57 -4.55
N GLY A 132 -9.39 29.25 -3.74
CA GLY A 132 -9.74 27.87 -3.46
C GLY A 132 -10.60 27.74 -2.22
N THR A 133 -10.57 26.54 -1.67
CA THR A 133 -11.33 26.16 -0.48
C THR A 133 -10.40 25.50 0.52
N VAL A 134 -10.52 25.88 1.80
CA VAL A 134 -9.79 25.27 2.90
C VAL A 134 -10.75 24.79 3.97
N VAL A 135 -10.38 23.75 4.69
CA VAL A 135 -11.10 23.25 5.86
C VAL A 135 -10.49 23.85 7.11
N ILE A 136 -11.35 24.43 7.96
CA ILE A 136 -11.00 24.86 9.32
C ILE A 136 -11.74 23.92 10.29
N TYR A 137 -10.99 23.21 11.12
CA TYR A 137 -11.56 22.22 12.01
C TYR A 137 -12.51 22.83 13.05
N GLY A 138 -13.70 22.25 13.08
CA GLY A 138 -14.92 22.59 13.79
C GLY A 138 -15.56 23.93 13.37
N VAL A 139 -15.29 24.38 12.14
CA VAL A 139 -16.03 25.46 11.47
C VAL A 139 -16.81 24.85 10.30
N ASN A 140 -18.00 25.38 10.00
CA ASN A 140 -18.83 24.94 8.86
C ASN A 140 -19.03 23.41 8.80
N ASN A 141 -19.21 22.75 9.96
CA ASN A 141 -19.31 21.28 10.05
C ASN A 141 -18.12 20.52 9.43
N ASN A 142 -16.90 21.07 9.55
CA ASN A 142 -15.69 20.55 8.90
C ASN A 142 -15.77 20.51 7.35
N SER A 143 -16.72 21.25 6.79
CA SER A 143 -16.81 21.47 5.35
C SER A 143 -15.94 22.64 4.94
N GLY A 144 -15.47 22.59 3.70
CA GLY A 144 -14.60 23.61 3.14
C GLY A 144 -15.24 25.00 3.13
N ILE A 145 -14.43 26.03 3.36
CA ILE A 145 -14.79 27.44 3.17
C ILE A 145 -13.89 28.08 2.14
N SER A 146 -14.41 29.06 1.38
CA SER A 146 -13.61 29.76 0.38
C SER A 146 -12.52 30.62 1.03
N THR A 147 -11.36 30.69 0.39
CA THR A 147 -10.23 31.55 0.80
C THR A 147 -10.56 33.05 0.75
N ASN A 148 -11.62 33.46 0.03
CA ASN A 148 -12.12 34.84 0.04
C ASN A 148 -12.80 35.25 1.36
N LYS A 149 -13.07 34.30 2.27
CA LYS A 149 -13.57 34.58 3.63
C LYS A 149 -12.42 35.06 4.53
N PHE A 150 -11.81 36.19 4.18
CA PHE A 150 -10.56 36.69 4.77
C PHE A 150 -10.57 36.70 6.31
N ARG A 151 -11.68 37.10 6.94
CA ARG A 151 -11.82 37.10 8.41
C ARG A 151 -11.69 35.70 9.02
N SER A 152 -12.26 34.68 8.37
CA SER A 152 -12.19 33.30 8.83
C SER A 152 -10.79 32.73 8.65
N ILE A 153 -10.15 33.01 7.51
CA ILE A 153 -8.78 32.61 7.24
C ILE A 153 -7.80 33.29 8.19
N GLN A 154 -7.92 34.62 8.37
CA GLN A 154 -7.13 35.40 9.31
C GLN A 154 -7.25 34.85 10.73
N SER A 155 -8.49 34.59 11.19
CA SER A 155 -8.72 34.03 12.53
C SER A 155 -8.05 32.66 12.71
N ALA A 156 -8.12 31.79 11.70
CA ALA A 156 -7.46 30.49 11.77
C ALA A 156 -5.93 30.60 11.78
N LEU A 157 -5.34 31.43 10.92
CA LEU A 157 -3.88 31.63 10.85
C LEU A 157 -3.32 32.33 12.09
N GLN A 158 -4.09 33.25 12.69
CA GLN A 158 -3.69 33.98 13.88
C GLN A 158 -3.89 33.16 15.18
N GLY A 159 -4.96 32.35 15.23
CA GLY A 159 -5.33 31.54 16.39
C GLY A 159 -6.00 32.36 17.50
N ASN A 160 -5.25 33.19 18.21
CA ASN A 160 -5.73 34.05 19.32
C ASN A 160 -5.37 35.52 19.08
N ALA A 161 -6.17 36.41 19.66
CA ALA A 161 -5.83 37.82 19.78
C ALA A 161 -4.80 38.03 20.92
N PHE A 162 -3.81 38.89 20.71
CA PHE A 162 -2.90 39.43 21.74
C PHE A 162 -2.08 38.41 22.56
N GLY A 163 -1.29 37.56 21.89
CA GLY A 163 -0.17 36.85 22.54
C GLY A 163 -0.55 35.71 23.50
N ALA A 164 -1.84 35.39 23.65
CA ALA A 164 -2.28 34.25 24.45
C ALA A 164 -1.83 32.92 23.79
N PRO A 165 -1.34 31.94 24.58
CA PRO A 165 -0.97 30.62 24.07
C PRO A 165 -2.13 29.98 23.30
N LEU A 166 -1.83 29.42 22.13
CA LEU A 166 -2.83 28.72 21.32
C LEU A 166 -3.17 27.36 21.95
N ASN A 167 -4.47 27.04 22.02
CA ASN A 167 -4.89 25.69 22.37
C ASN A 167 -4.62 24.71 21.20
N ALA A 168 -4.72 23.39 21.46
CA ALA A 168 -4.39 22.36 20.47
C ALA A 168 -5.16 22.52 19.15
N ARG A 169 -6.46 22.82 19.23
CA ARG A 169 -7.32 23.04 18.06
C ARG A 169 -6.92 24.28 17.26
N GLN A 170 -6.54 25.36 17.93
CA GLN A 170 -6.07 26.59 17.30
C GLN A 170 -4.72 26.38 16.61
N LYS A 171 -3.78 25.66 17.25
CA LYS A 171 -2.51 25.27 16.64
C LYS A 171 -2.73 24.43 15.38
N PHE A 172 -3.57 23.40 15.49
CA PHE A 172 -3.94 22.58 14.36
C PHE A 172 -4.54 23.41 13.22
N ASN A 173 -5.54 24.26 13.51
CA ASN A 173 -6.18 25.10 12.49
C ASN A 173 -5.20 26.06 11.82
N ARG A 174 -4.32 26.68 12.59
CA ARG A 174 -3.29 27.59 12.07
C ARG A 174 -2.39 26.89 11.05
N GLU A 175 -1.84 25.74 11.42
CA GLU A 175 -0.87 25.05 10.58
C GLU A 175 -1.54 24.29 9.42
N TYR A 176 -2.72 23.72 9.64
CA TYR A 176 -3.45 23.04 8.59
C TYR A 176 -4.03 24.00 7.54
N VAL A 177 -4.47 25.20 7.93
CA VAL A 177 -4.88 26.23 6.95
C VAL A 177 -3.69 26.70 6.16
N ALA A 178 -2.53 26.96 6.79
CA ALA A 178 -1.31 27.33 6.08
C ALA A 178 -0.89 26.25 5.07
N ALA A 179 -0.91 24.97 5.47
CA ALA A 179 -0.60 23.84 4.62
C ALA A 179 -1.53 23.73 3.40
N GLN A 180 -2.84 23.93 3.59
CA GLN A 180 -3.81 23.96 2.48
C GLN A 180 -3.59 25.17 1.56
N LEU A 181 -3.25 26.34 2.10
CA LEU A 181 -2.91 27.52 1.29
C LEU A 181 -1.65 27.28 0.45
N ASN A 182 -0.64 26.60 0.99
CA ASN A 182 0.53 26.17 0.22
C ASN A 182 0.12 25.27 -0.95
N ILE A 183 -0.75 24.28 -0.73
CA ILE A 183 -1.29 23.43 -1.80
C ILE A 183 -2.03 24.25 -2.87
N LEU A 184 -2.92 25.16 -2.45
CA LEU A 184 -3.68 26.02 -3.37
C LEU A 184 -2.77 26.96 -4.17
N HIS A 185 -1.69 27.46 -3.56
CA HIS A 185 -0.70 28.31 -4.23
C HIS A 185 -0.05 27.62 -5.44
N TYR A 186 0.11 26.29 -5.37
CA TYR A 186 0.65 25.48 -6.46
C TYR A 186 -0.41 24.92 -7.42
N GLY A 187 -1.62 25.47 -7.42
CA GLY A 187 -2.72 25.08 -8.31
C GLY A 187 -3.71 24.09 -7.69
N GLY A 188 -3.57 23.78 -6.40
CA GLY A 188 -4.49 22.93 -5.65
C GLY A 188 -4.31 21.42 -5.90
N PRO A 189 -5.17 20.58 -5.31
CA PRO A 189 -5.02 19.11 -5.33
C PRO A 189 -5.02 18.46 -6.72
N GLY A 190 -5.58 19.13 -7.73
CA GLY A 190 -5.61 18.65 -9.11
C GLY A 190 -4.37 18.99 -9.93
N ALA A 191 -3.46 19.82 -9.41
CA ALA A 191 -2.26 20.22 -10.13
C ALA A 191 -1.23 19.07 -10.17
N PRO A 192 -0.55 18.82 -11.31
CA PRO A 192 0.45 17.75 -11.41
C PRO A 192 1.60 17.89 -10.41
N THR A 193 1.99 19.12 -10.07
CA THR A 193 3.01 19.42 -9.06
C THR A 193 2.59 18.92 -7.69
N VAL A 194 1.38 19.29 -7.24
CA VAL A 194 0.82 18.84 -5.96
C VAL A 194 0.58 17.33 -5.97
N PHE A 195 0.11 16.77 -7.09
CA PHE A 195 -0.07 15.32 -7.22
C PHE A 195 1.24 14.59 -6.95
N ASN A 196 2.35 15.00 -7.59
CA ASN A 196 3.63 14.36 -7.41
C ASN A 196 4.17 14.50 -5.97
N THR A 197 3.99 15.66 -5.34
CA THR A 197 4.50 15.90 -3.98
C THR A 197 3.78 15.10 -2.90
N MET A 198 2.53 14.69 -3.16
CA MET A 198 1.78 13.80 -2.27
C MET A 198 2.43 12.39 -2.18
N TRP A 199 3.23 12.00 -3.16
CA TRP A 199 3.98 10.74 -3.18
C TRP A 199 5.42 10.87 -2.69
N ALA A 200 5.86 12.07 -2.29
CA ALA A 200 7.15 12.25 -1.65
C ALA A 200 7.10 11.85 -0.17
N ASN A 201 8.22 11.33 0.34
CA ASN A 201 8.37 11.06 1.77
C ASN A 201 8.51 12.36 2.55
N LEU A 202 8.06 12.36 3.81
CA LEU A 202 8.22 13.51 4.70
C LEU A 202 9.70 13.89 4.88
N SER A 203 10.62 12.91 4.87
CA SER A 203 12.07 13.14 4.92
C SER A 203 12.61 14.00 3.78
N CYS A 204 11.92 14.08 2.63
CA CYS A 204 12.31 14.95 1.52
C CYS A 204 12.26 16.45 1.89
N TYR A 205 11.45 16.82 2.89
CA TYR A 205 11.31 18.19 3.38
C TYR A 205 12.33 18.55 4.47
N GLN A 206 13.34 17.72 4.70
CA GLN A 206 14.36 17.91 5.73
C GLN A 206 13.78 18.08 7.15
N ILE A 207 12.57 17.57 7.39
CA ILE A 207 11.93 17.57 8.70
C ILE A 207 12.29 16.30 9.47
N ASP A 208 12.47 16.43 10.78
CA ASP A 208 12.81 15.33 11.67
C ASP A 208 11.85 15.27 12.86
N PHE A 209 11.30 14.09 13.12
CA PHE A 209 10.37 13.84 14.21
C PHE A 209 10.39 12.36 14.60
N ALA A 210 10.21 12.08 15.90
CA ALA A 210 10.09 10.71 16.38
C ALA A 210 8.81 10.05 15.83
N PRO A 211 8.80 8.72 15.59
CA PRO A 211 7.61 8.02 15.11
C PRO A 211 6.36 8.33 15.93
N ILE A 212 5.28 8.72 15.26
CA ILE A 212 4.01 9.10 15.88
C ILE A 212 3.02 7.95 15.71
N THR A 213 2.55 7.39 16.83
CA THR A 213 1.49 6.37 16.81
C THR A 213 0.12 7.02 17.01
N LEU A 214 -0.79 6.79 16.07
CA LEU A 214 -2.17 7.28 16.08
C LEU A 214 -3.11 6.28 16.78
N ALA A 215 -4.32 6.72 17.16
CA ALA A 215 -5.28 5.87 17.85
C ALA A 215 -5.71 4.64 17.03
N THR A 216 -5.58 4.69 15.71
CA THR A 216 -5.84 3.57 14.80
C THR A 216 -4.75 2.50 14.81
N GLY A 217 -3.63 2.73 15.51
CA GLY A 217 -2.43 1.91 15.44
C GLY A 217 -1.51 2.23 14.25
N ALA A 218 -1.91 3.15 13.38
CA ALA A 218 -1.04 3.65 12.31
C ALA A 218 0.16 4.40 12.90
N VAL A 219 1.34 4.18 12.31
CA VAL A 219 2.58 4.83 12.72
C VAL A 219 3.05 5.73 11.59
N LEU A 220 3.15 7.03 11.87
CA LEU A 220 3.71 8.01 10.96
C LEU A 220 5.20 8.19 11.26
N THR A 221 6.05 8.08 10.25
CA THR A 221 7.50 8.25 10.35
C THR A 221 8.00 9.24 9.30
N ARG A 222 9.29 9.58 9.33
CA ARG A 222 9.94 10.36 8.26
C ARG A 222 9.85 9.72 6.88
N ASP A 223 9.71 8.40 6.81
CA ASP A 223 9.61 7.66 5.55
C ASP A 223 8.15 7.49 5.09
N SER A 224 7.18 7.93 5.89
CA SER A 224 5.79 8.02 5.46
C SER A 224 5.63 9.07 4.36
N MET A 225 4.69 8.83 3.44
CA MET A 225 4.39 9.76 2.35
C MET A 225 3.56 10.95 2.84
N VAL A 226 3.70 12.11 2.18
CA VAL A 226 2.86 13.29 2.45
C VAL A 226 1.37 12.96 2.36
N LYS A 227 0.94 12.12 1.40
CA LYS A 227 -0.47 11.69 1.30
C LYS A 227 -0.96 10.96 2.56
N GLU A 228 -0.11 10.22 3.24
CA GLU A 228 -0.49 9.47 4.46
C GLU A 228 -0.74 10.46 5.61
N LEU A 229 0.11 11.48 5.76
CA LEU A 229 -0.14 12.59 6.69
C LEU A 229 -1.52 13.22 6.45
N TYR A 230 -1.84 13.61 5.21
CA TYR A 230 -3.13 14.22 4.88
C TYR A 230 -4.33 13.26 5.03
N MET A 231 -4.14 11.97 4.73
CA MET A 231 -5.15 10.94 4.95
C MET A 231 -5.48 10.81 6.43
N HIS A 232 -4.46 10.75 7.29
CA HIS A 232 -4.64 10.69 8.74
C HIS A 232 -5.26 11.97 9.31
N ILE A 233 -4.88 13.14 8.81
CA ILE A 233 -5.52 14.41 9.17
C ILE A 233 -7.02 14.36 8.83
N THR A 234 -7.36 13.93 7.61
CA THR A 234 -8.77 13.85 7.16
C THR A 234 -9.57 12.89 8.05
N ALA A 235 -9.01 11.71 8.35
CA ALA A 235 -9.64 10.74 9.23
C ALA A 235 -9.84 11.28 10.66
N ALA A 236 -8.85 12.00 11.20
CA ALA A 236 -8.92 12.62 12.53
C ALA A 236 -9.96 13.77 12.58
N ILE A 237 -10.07 14.57 11.51
CA ILE A 237 -11.11 15.60 11.37
C ILE A 237 -12.52 14.98 11.35
N GLN A 238 -12.71 13.91 10.57
CA GLN A 238 -14.00 13.23 10.43
C GLN A 238 -14.44 12.58 11.74
N SER A 239 -13.50 11.93 12.45
CA SER A 239 -13.75 11.30 13.75
C SER A 239 -13.72 12.28 14.93
N ARG A 240 -13.41 13.58 14.69
CA ARG A 240 -13.22 14.61 15.72
C ARG A 240 -12.24 14.19 16.81
N ASN A 241 -11.16 13.52 16.41
CA ASN A 241 -10.13 13.02 17.33
C ASN A 241 -9.07 14.10 17.58
N ASP A 242 -9.33 14.95 18.58
CA ASP A 242 -8.44 16.05 18.95
C ASP A 242 -7.04 15.59 19.39
N ALA A 243 -6.91 14.39 19.96
CA ALA A 243 -5.63 13.83 20.40
C ALA A 243 -4.71 13.50 19.22
N ASP A 244 -5.25 12.86 18.17
CA ASP A 244 -4.49 12.58 16.97
C ASP A 244 -4.24 13.86 16.15
N LEU A 245 -5.18 14.81 16.13
CA LEU A 245 -4.93 16.13 15.52
C LEU A 245 -3.78 16.88 16.19
N ALA A 246 -3.69 16.83 17.52
CA ALA A 246 -2.58 17.45 18.25
C ALA A 246 -1.22 16.82 17.88
N LYS A 247 -1.16 15.50 17.70
CA LYS A 247 0.05 14.81 17.23
C LYS A 247 0.39 15.18 15.78
N LEU A 248 -0.59 15.17 14.89
CA LEU A 248 -0.39 15.50 13.47
C LEU A 248 0.02 16.98 13.28
N THR A 249 -0.40 17.86 14.19
CA THR A 249 0.00 19.27 14.21
C THR A 249 1.52 19.43 14.29
N THR A 250 2.23 18.59 15.06
CA THR A 250 3.68 18.73 15.21
C THR A 250 4.42 18.50 13.89
N VAL A 251 3.89 17.64 13.02
CA VAL A 251 4.44 17.42 11.67
C VAL A 251 4.14 18.61 10.76
N LEU A 252 2.94 19.17 10.84
CA LEU A 252 2.57 20.38 10.08
C LEU A 252 3.41 21.60 10.49
N GLU A 253 3.69 21.77 11.79
CA GLU A 253 4.56 22.84 12.30
C GLU A 253 5.98 22.75 11.69
N LEU A 254 6.55 21.54 11.61
CA LEU A 254 7.85 21.31 10.97
C LEU A 254 7.80 21.57 9.47
N LEU A 255 6.73 21.13 8.81
CA LEU A 255 6.56 21.26 7.36
C LEU A 255 6.41 22.72 6.93
N ASN A 256 5.57 23.49 7.64
CA ASN A 256 5.33 24.91 7.36
C ASN A 256 6.48 25.83 7.82
N GLY A 257 7.23 25.39 8.85
CA GLY A 257 8.25 26.21 9.49
C GLY A 257 7.69 27.50 10.11
N THR A 258 8.61 28.40 10.47
CA THR A 258 8.28 29.66 11.18
C THR A 258 8.71 30.92 10.43
N ASN A 259 9.32 30.78 9.26
CA ASN A 259 9.88 31.90 8.51
C ASN A 259 8.77 32.80 7.94
N LEU A 260 8.77 34.08 8.31
CA LEU A 260 7.76 35.05 7.91
C LEU A 260 7.95 35.61 6.49
N LEU A 261 9.15 35.48 5.92
CA LEU A 261 9.49 35.93 4.57
C LEU A 261 9.15 34.88 3.51
N GLY A 262 8.72 33.70 3.94
CA GLY A 262 8.27 32.63 3.06
C GLY A 262 9.40 31.76 2.50
N PHE A 263 10.56 31.74 3.15
CA PHE A 263 11.57 30.70 2.91
C PHE A 263 11.09 29.37 3.50
N CYS A 264 11.30 28.29 2.77
CA CYS A 264 10.94 26.93 3.19
C CYS A 264 12.18 26.15 3.63
N ASN A 265 11.95 25.09 4.42
CA ASN A 265 12.99 24.21 4.93
C ASN A 265 13.56 23.28 3.86
#